data_AF-A0AAJ2UES8-F1
#
_entry.id   AF-A0AAJ2UES8-F1
#
_cell.length_a   1.000
_cell.length_b   1.000
_cell.length_c   1.000
_cell.angle_alpha   90.00
_cell.angle_beta   90.00
_cell.angle_gamma   90.00
#
_symmetry.space_group_name_H-M   'P 1'
#
loop_
_entity.id
_entity.type
_entity.pdbx_description
1 polymer ?
#
loop_
_entity_poly.entity_id
_entity_poly.type
_entity_poly.pdbx_seq_one_letter_code
_entity_poly.pdbx_strand_id
1 'polypeptide(L)'
;MTIKDRIKNSKWANFIPFKLKRTLLFDSLGQRINSTPVIIFYDSKDNYYYYIKARDARLTDWRLKKRIDGEVLIPKSNKPNTLFTNDFYLDCSQIFYIHGSQLDELTKKYPETEILDSKELDFDQVKKMFDYIYECLRLYKQPFIVISKVSYDSKTRKTKSEVEYASDWHLEHHYYYATKKTDKTQKIKELEELKDKLKKDKDIVEPENLEITLRNARREYNEEKIYNPLFDWIILNKFMQKGLNSLEIFREYRKLLKPIVPVNVDAIIIYSSLLKNDLAQKLVATDYNFMLDWFKKNDLDINMESFTQFHESMQKIHGLTEVFYYYKLEEQLKQNLSKLEQKQTQNQKQYRDELTYQFLRLQAEKRVQEWEEEGLKNMFQNSK
;
A
#
# COMPACT_ATOMS: atom_id res chain seq x y z
N MET A 1 1.24 -20.21 26.45
CA MET A 1 1.16 -19.66 25.08
C MET A 1 0.57 -18.25 25.19
N THR A 2 1.35 -17.23 24.86
CA THR A 2 0.95 -15.81 24.93
C THR A 2 -0.01 -15.45 23.77
N ILE A 3 -0.70 -14.30 23.83
CA ILE A 3 -1.43 -13.80 22.64
C ILE A 3 -0.43 -13.55 21.53
N LYS A 4 0.74 -12.99 21.87
CA LYS A 4 1.85 -12.91 20.94
C LYS A 4 2.16 -14.27 20.33
N ASP A 5 2.21 -15.39 21.05
CA ASP A 5 2.44 -16.72 20.44
C ASP A 5 1.25 -17.23 19.62
N ARG A 6 -0.01 -16.92 19.99
CA ARG A 6 -1.20 -17.27 19.19
C ARG A 6 -1.29 -16.44 17.91
N ILE A 7 -0.88 -15.19 17.96
CA ILE A 7 -0.87 -14.21 16.86
C ILE A 7 0.41 -14.31 16.04
N LYS A 8 1.55 -14.77 16.60
CA LYS A 8 2.87 -14.95 15.95
C LYS A 8 3.05 -16.34 15.35
N ASN A 9 2.49 -17.39 15.97
CA ASN A 9 2.32 -18.69 15.31
C ASN A 9 1.21 -18.62 14.26
N SER A 10 0.35 -17.61 14.34
CA SER A 10 -0.32 -17.11 13.17
C SER A 10 0.69 -16.30 12.36
N LYS A 11 1.09 -16.75 11.17
CA LYS A 11 1.74 -15.83 10.21
C LYS A 11 0.68 -14.87 9.59
N TRP A 12 -0.45 -14.64 10.29
CA TRP A 12 -1.78 -14.38 9.74
C TRP A 12 -2.48 -13.16 10.39
N ALA A 13 -1.73 -12.29 11.06
CA ALA A 13 -2.25 -11.26 11.97
C ALA A 13 -2.76 -10.00 11.26
N ASN A 14 -3.73 -10.13 10.36
CA ASN A 14 -4.43 -8.97 9.80
C ASN A 14 -5.93 -9.21 9.86
N PHE A 15 -6.61 -8.41 10.70
CA PHE A 15 -8.06 -8.42 10.95
C PHE A 15 -8.56 -9.72 11.59
N ILE A 16 -8.31 -9.87 12.89
CA ILE A 16 -8.74 -11.02 13.69
C ILE A 16 -9.99 -10.65 14.50
N PRO A 17 -11.09 -11.40 14.38
CA PRO A 17 -12.24 -11.26 15.26
C PRO A 17 -11.88 -11.65 16.70
N PHE A 18 -12.20 -10.76 17.63
CA PHE A 18 -11.76 -10.82 19.01
C PHE A 18 -12.90 -10.41 19.94
N LYS A 19 -13.19 -11.20 20.98
CA LYS A 19 -14.21 -10.88 21.97
C LYS A 19 -13.71 -11.14 23.38
N LEU A 20 -13.69 -10.08 24.19
CA LEU A 20 -13.47 -10.19 25.63
C LEU A 20 -14.81 -10.19 26.38
N LYS A 21 -14.96 -11.06 27.38
CA LYS A 21 -16.09 -10.99 28.31
C LYS A 21 -16.10 -9.72 29.17
N ARG A 22 -14.97 -8.99 29.28
CA ARG A 22 -14.86 -7.69 29.97
C ARG A 22 -14.32 -6.62 29.03
N THR A 23 -14.98 -5.47 29.00
CA THR A 23 -14.92 -4.57 27.84
C THR A 23 -13.63 -3.76 27.73
N LEU A 24 -12.89 -4.03 26.65
CA LEU A 24 -11.99 -3.07 25.99
C LEU A 24 -12.78 -1.99 25.22
N LEU A 25 -14.10 -1.99 25.28
CA LEU A 25 -14.90 -1.15 24.40
C LEU A 25 -15.25 0.18 25.02
N PHE A 26 -15.02 1.22 24.23
CA PHE A 26 -15.32 2.60 24.58
C PHE A 26 -16.09 3.29 23.44
N ASP A 27 -16.77 4.39 23.77
CA ASP A 27 -17.30 5.33 22.79
C ASP A 27 -16.26 6.39 22.40
N SER A 28 -16.65 7.32 21.52
CA SER A 28 -15.78 8.40 21.06
C SER A 28 -15.38 9.41 22.15
N LEU A 29 -15.93 9.27 23.35
CA LEU A 29 -15.65 10.09 24.53
C LEU A 29 -14.77 9.33 25.55
N GLY A 30 -14.31 8.12 25.21
CA GLY A 30 -13.56 7.26 26.11
C GLY A 30 -14.42 6.62 27.22
N GLN A 31 -15.75 6.66 27.10
CA GLN A 31 -16.66 6.05 28.08
C GLN A 31 -16.90 4.58 27.74
N ARG A 32 -16.91 3.72 28.76
CA ARG A 32 -17.10 2.28 28.56
C ARG A 32 -18.47 1.95 27.98
N ILE A 33 -18.51 1.03 27.02
CA ILE A 33 -19.74 0.48 26.44
C ILE A 33 -19.79 -1.05 26.59
N ASN A 34 -20.94 -1.65 26.28
CA ASN A 34 -21.16 -3.10 26.40
C ASN A 34 -20.34 -3.91 25.40
N SER A 35 -20.05 -5.17 25.76
CA SER A 35 -19.19 -6.06 24.99
C SER A 35 -19.82 -6.47 23.66
N THR A 36 -19.07 -6.28 22.59
CA THR A 36 -19.32 -6.79 21.24
C THR A 36 -17.99 -7.33 20.68
N PRO A 37 -18.03 -8.17 19.64
CA PRO A 37 -16.81 -8.50 18.91
C PRO A 37 -16.10 -7.23 18.42
N VAL A 38 -14.79 -7.27 18.41
CA VAL A 38 -13.94 -6.29 17.74
C VAL A 38 -13.15 -7.00 16.66
N ILE A 39 -12.65 -6.22 15.71
CA ILE A 39 -11.63 -6.71 14.79
C ILE A 39 -10.32 -6.05 15.14
N ILE A 40 -9.27 -6.85 15.37
CA ILE A 40 -7.95 -6.34 15.69
C ILE A 40 -6.99 -6.46 14.49
N PHE A 41 -6.10 -5.49 14.32
CA PHE A 41 -4.96 -5.58 13.41
C PHE A 41 -3.70 -5.10 14.13
N TYR A 42 -2.55 -5.66 13.76
CA TYR A 42 -1.31 -5.50 14.51
C TYR A 42 -0.34 -4.57 13.79
N ASP A 43 0.23 -3.64 14.54
CA ASP A 43 1.37 -2.84 14.12
C ASP A 43 2.65 -3.46 14.69
N SER A 44 3.40 -4.10 13.78
CA SER A 44 4.64 -4.77 14.12
C SER A 44 5.79 -3.82 14.48
N LYS A 45 5.74 -2.56 14.01
CA LYS A 45 6.79 -1.57 14.23
C LYS A 45 6.77 -1.07 15.66
N ASP A 46 5.60 -0.63 16.11
CA ASP A 46 5.44 0.02 17.41
C ASP A 46 4.80 -0.91 18.47
N ASN A 47 4.57 -2.18 18.12
CA ASN A 47 4.02 -3.22 19.00
C ASN A 47 2.66 -2.83 19.60
N TYR A 48 1.78 -2.27 18.76
CA TYR A 48 0.41 -1.92 19.12
C TYR A 48 -0.60 -2.80 18.39
N TYR A 49 -1.69 -3.13 19.06
CA TYR A 49 -2.87 -3.71 18.45
C TYR A 49 -3.92 -2.64 18.31
N TYR A 50 -4.32 -2.39 17.07
CA TYR A 50 -5.44 -1.52 16.76
C TYR A 50 -6.70 -2.37 16.69
N TYR A 51 -7.85 -1.78 17.04
CA TYR A 51 -9.11 -2.47 16.92
C TYR A 51 -10.28 -1.56 16.56
N ILE A 52 -11.25 -2.20 15.91
CA ILE A 52 -12.48 -1.61 15.40
C ILE A 52 -13.63 -2.30 16.11
N LYS A 53 -14.51 -1.52 16.72
CA LYS A 53 -15.68 -2.06 17.41
C LYS A 53 -16.78 -2.44 16.44
N ALA A 54 -17.51 -3.50 16.76
CA ALA A 54 -18.74 -3.86 16.09
C ALA A 54 -19.96 -3.52 16.96
N ARG A 55 -21.13 -3.38 16.36
CA ARG A 55 -22.42 -3.41 17.06
C ARG A 55 -23.42 -4.21 16.26
N ASP A 56 -24.41 -4.81 16.91
CA ASP A 56 -25.48 -5.52 16.20
C ASP A 56 -26.13 -4.58 15.19
N ALA A 57 -26.16 -5.00 13.92
CA ALA A 57 -26.80 -4.27 12.85
C ALA A 57 -28.31 -4.45 12.88
N ARG A 58 -28.84 -5.45 13.58
CA ARG A 58 -30.27 -5.72 13.65
C ARG A 58 -30.91 -5.25 14.95
N LEU A 59 -32.16 -4.80 14.82
CA LEU A 59 -33.10 -4.60 15.93
C LEU A 59 -33.64 -5.96 16.40
N THR A 60 -34.36 -5.96 17.53
CA THR A 60 -35.01 -7.16 18.07
C THR A 60 -36.05 -7.77 17.13
N ASP A 61 -36.62 -6.97 16.22
CA ASP A 61 -37.57 -7.37 15.18
C ASP A 61 -36.90 -7.76 13.86
N TRP A 62 -35.58 -8.00 13.88
CA TRP A 62 -34.74 -8.36 12.73
C TRP A 62 -34.53 -7.28 11.66
N ARG A 63 -35.15 -6.10 11.75
CA ARG A 63 -34.87 -5.02 10.79
C ARG A 63 -33.46 -4.46 11.01
N LEU A 64 -32.83 -3.99 9.93
CA LEU A 64 -31.54 -3.30 10.03
C LEU A 64 -31.71 -1.95 10.73
N LYS A 65 -30.84 -1.68 11.70
CA LYS A 65 -30.68 -0.36 12.32
C LYS A 65 -30.18 0.62 11.26
N LYS A 66 -30.46 1.91 11.49
CA LYS A 66 -29.81 2.96 10.71
C LYS A 66 -28.28 2.83 10.86
N ARG A 67 -27.58 2.85 9.73
CA ARG A 67 -26.12 2.92 9.66
C ARG A 67 -25.66 4.29 10.13
N ILE A 68 -24.62 4.33 10.95
CA ILE A 68 -23.91 5.56 11.34
C ILE A 68 -22.83 5.82 10.29
N ASP A 69 -22.51 7.08 10.06
CA ASP A 69 -21.44 7.44 9.14
C ASP A 69 -20.12 6.81 9.59
N GLY A 70 -19.32 6.33 8.64
CA GLY A 70 -18.11 5.54 8.92
C GLY A 70 -18.35 4.07 9.25
N GLU A 71 -19.60 3.58 9.25
CA GLU A 71 -19.86 2.14 9.46
C GLU A 71 -19.89 1.31 8.19
N VAL A 72 -19.34 0.09 8.26
CA VAL A 72 -19.48 -0.96 7.24
C VAL A 72 -20.29 -2.14 7.78
N LEU A 73 -21.19 -2.67 6.95
CA LEU A 73 -21.98 -3.86 7.28
C LEU A 73 -21.16 -5.12 7.06
N ILE A 74 -21.02 -5.93 8.10
CA ILE A 74 -20.55 -7.32 8.02
C ILE A 74 -21.76 -8.23 8.15
N PRO A 75 -22.08 -8.99 7.10
CA PRO A 75 -23.17 -9.94 7.17
C PRO A 75 -22.83 -11.07 8.14
N LYS A 76 -23.87 -11.70 8.67
CA LYS A 76 -23.78 -12.95 9.40
C LYS A 76 -22.93 -13.96 8.64
N SER A 77 -21.98 -14.56 9.33
CA SER A 77 -21.16 -15.63 8.77
C SER A 77 -21.88 -16.97 8.86
N ASN A 78 -21.75 -17.77 7.79
CA ASN A 78 -22.22 -19.16 7.76
C ASN A 78 -21.14 -20.16 8.22
N LYS A 79 -19.94 -19.67 8.57
CA LYS A 79 -18.84 -20.52 9.02
C LYS A 79 -19.09 -21.00 10.45
N PRO A 80 -18.76 -22.26 10.80
CA PRO A 80 -18.88 -22.74 12.18
C PRO A 80 -17.91 -21.96 13.10
N ASN A 81 -18.26 -21.83 14.38
CA ASN A 81 -17.44 -21.18 15.41
C ASN A 81 -17.02 -19.74 15.01
N THR A 82 -17.98 -18.91 14.64
CA THR A 82 -17.83 -17.49 14.24
C THR A 82 -18.30 -16.55 15.36
N LEU A 83 -17.64 -15.40 15.53
CA LEU A 83 -18.08 -14.29 16.38
C LEU A 83 -19.16 -13.43 15.70
N PHE A 84 -19.20 -13.38 14.37
CA PHE A 84 -20.24 -12.72 13.58
C PHE A 84 -21.48 -13.61 13.36
N THR A 85 -22.13 -14.00 14.46
CA THR A 85 -23.34 -14.86 14.47
C THR A 85 -24.62 -14.16 13.99
N ASN A 86 -24.57 -12.84 13.85
CA ASN A 86 -25.60 -11.94 13.33
C ASN A 86 -24.96 -10.98 12.32
N ASP A 87 -25.76 -10.09 11.73
CA ASP A 87 -25.22 -8.94 11.00
C ASP A 87 -24.69 -7.90 11.99
N PHE A 88 -23.52 -7.34 11.70
CA PHE A 88 -22.87 -6.33 12.53
C PHE A 88 -22.48 -5.10 11.71
N TYR A 89 -22.59 -3.92 12.31
CA TYR A 89 -21.93 -2.72 11.81
C TYR A 89 -20.58 -2.55 12.51
N LEU A 90 -19.50 -2.45 11.73
CA LEU A 90 -18.18 -2.07 12.22
C LEU A 90 -17.99 -0.57 12.07
N ASP A 91 -17.58 0.09 13.14
CA ASP A 91 -17.38 1.54 13.17
C ASP A 91 -15.94 1.91 12.80
N CYS A 92 -15.68 2.10 11.51
CA CYS A 92 -14.36 2.45 10.98
C CYS A 92 -13.96 3.92 11.26
N SER A 93 -14.87 4.73 11.81
CA SER A 93 -14.58 6.10 12.24
C SER A 93 -14.01 6.18 13.66
N GLN A 94 -14.01 5.09 14.42
CA GLN A 94 -13.51 5.06 15.80
C GLN A 94 -12.49 3.95 15.97
N ILE A 95 -11.23 4.36 15.96
CA ILE A 95 -10.09 3.46 16.04
C ILE A 95 -9.49 3.53 17.44
N PHE A 96 -9.31 2.36 18.02
CA PHE A 96 -8.70 2.22 19.33
C PHE A 96 -7.41 1.45 19.20
N TYR A 97 -6.45 1.68 20.09
CA TYR A 97 -5.21 0.93 20.08
C TYR A 97 -4.66 0.65 21.48
N ILE A 98 -4.05 -0.51 21.67
CA ILE A 98 -3.51 -0.99 22.95
C ILE A 98 -2.13 -1.61 22.76
N HIS A 99 -1.20 -1.33 23.66
CA HIS A 99 0.15 -1.89 23.57
C HIS A 99 0.13 -3.41 23.75
N GLY A 100 0.94 -4.13 22.99
CA GLY A 100 0.94 -5.59 22.95
C GLY A 100 1.14 -6.25 24.31
N SER A 101 2.02 -5.71 25.16
CA SER A 101 2.24 -6.25 26.51
C SER A 101 0.99 -6.12 27.40
N GLN A 102 0.24 -5.03 27.27
CA GLN A 102 -0.97 -4.79 28.05
C GLN A 102 -2.12 -5.68 27.59
N LEU A 103 -2.24 -5.91 26.27
CA LEU A 103 -3.20 -6.86 25.72
C LEU A 103 -2.86 -8.30 26.15
N ASP A 104 -1.59 -8.69 26.10
CA ASP A 104 -1.11 -9.99 26.59
C ASP A 104 -1.47 -10.20 28.07
N GLU A 105 -1.22 -9.22 28.93
CA GLU A 105 -1.58 -9.28 30.36
C GLU A 105 -3.09 -9.39 30.57
N LEU A 106 -3.87 -8.58 29.85
CA LEU A 106 -5.32 -8.59 29.95
C LEU A 106 -5.89 -9.98 29.60
N THR A 107 -5.40 -10.58 28.53
CA THR A 107 -5.93 -11.86 28.01
C THR A 107 -5.43 -13.07 28.79
N LYS A 108 -4.22 -13.03 29.35
CA LYS A 108 -3.79 -14.00 30.38
C LYS A 108 -4.71 -13.98 31.60
N LYS A 109 -5.18 -12.79 31.99
CA LYS A 109 -6.05 -12.63 33.16
C LYS A 109 -7.48 -13.09 32.88
N TYR A 110 -7.95 -12.93 31.65
CA TYR A 110 -9.28 -13.30 31.19
C TYR A 110 -9.19 -14.38 30.12
N PRO A 111 -8.86 -15.63 30.50
CA PRO A 111 -8.65 -16.73 29.55
C PRO A 111 -9.90 -17.11 28.76
N GLU A 112 -11.09 -16.68 29.21
CA GLU A 112 -12.35 -16.78 28.49
C GLU A 112 -12.43 -15.85 27.25
N THR A 113 -11.35 -15.14 26.92
CA THR A 113 -11.23 -14.38 25.69
C THR A 113 -11.35 -15.30 24.48
N GLU A 114 -12.32 -15.01 23.63
CA GLU A 114 -12.51 -15.70 22.35
C GLU A 114 -11.70 -14.99 21.28
N ILE A 115 -10.66 -15.66 20.79
CA ILE A 115 -9.85 -15.23 19.64
C ILE A 115 -10.09 -16.27 18.57
N LEU A 116 -10.71 -15.87 17.47
CA LEU A 116 -11.02 -16.77 16.37
C LEU A 116 -9.99 -16.66 15.25
N ASP A 117 -9.96 -17.65 14.35
CA ASP A 117 -9.06 -17.67 13.20
C ASP A 117 -9.43 -16.54 12.21
N SER A 118 -8.40 -15.91 11.64
CA SER A 118 -8.47 -14.99 10.50
C SER A 118 -9.39 -15.45 9.36
N LYS A 119 -9.59 -16.77 9.21
CA LYS A 119 -10.48 -17.38 8.20
C LYS A 119 -11.96 -17.04 8.36
N GLU A 120 -12.36 -16.45 9.49
CA GLU A 120 -13.74 -16.01 9.69
C GLU A 120 -14.15 -14.93 8.67
N LEU A 121 -13.24 -13.99 8.37
CA LEU A 121 -13.50 -12.88 7.45
C LEU A 121 -13.08 -13.24 6.03
N ASP A 122 -13.95 -12.94 5.06
CA ASP A 122 -13.64 -13.07 3.64
C ASP A 122 -12.75 -11.92 3.17
N PHE A 123 -11.97 -12.15 2.11
CA PHE A 123 -11.03 -11.17 1.56
C PHE A 123 -11.70 -9.82 1.25
N ASP A 124 -12.86 -9.85 0.60
CA ASP A 124 -13.60 -8.63 0.26
C ASP A 124 -14.10 -7.87 1.48
N GLN A 125 -14.38 -8.57 2.58
CA GLN A 125 -14.80 -7.91 3.83
C GLN A 125 -13.61 -7.15 4.43
N VAL A 126 -12.44 -7.77 4.53
CA VAL A 126 -11.22 -7.12 5.03
C VAL A 126 -10.81 -5.95 4.14
N LYS A 127 -10.86 -6.14 2.81
CA LYS A 127 -10.59 -5.06 1.85
C LYS A 127 -11.53 -3.87 2.06
N LYS A 128 -12.83 -4.10 2.20
CA LYS A 128 -13.82 -3.05 2.49
C LYS A 128 -13.53 -2.31 3.79
N MET A 129 -13.08 -3.00 4.83
CA MET A 129 -12.69 -2.36 6.09
C MET A 129 -11.49 -1.43 5.89
N PHE A 130 -10.43 -1.89 5.22
CA PHE A 130 -9.29 -1.02 4.89
C PHE A 130 -9.75 0.21 4.12
N ASP A 131 -10.51 0.01 3.05
CA ASP A 131 -10.97 1.10 2.20
C ASP A 131 -11.76 2.12 3.04
N TYR A 132 -12.76 1.71 3.82
CA TYR A 132 -13.58 2.61 4.65
C TYR A 132 -12.76 3.38 5.71
N ILE A 133 -11.78 2.77 6.35
CA ILE A 133 -10.91 3.49 7.30
C ILE A 133 -10.08 4.54 6.55
N TYR A 134 -9.56 4.22 5.36
CA TYR A 134 -8.88 5.20 4.51
C TYR A 134 -9.81 6.34 4.06
N GLU A 135 -11.08 6.05 3.76
CA GLU A 135 -12.05 7.10 3.43
C GLU A 135 -12.24 8.05 4.61
N CYS A 136 -12.37 7.50 5.83
CA CYS A 136 -12.46 8.29 7.06
C CYS A 136 -11.22 9.16 7.29
N LEU A 137 -10.04 8.72 6.85
CA LEU A 137 -8.79 9.48 6.98
C LEU A 137 -8.62 10.56 5.89
N ARG A 138 -8.97 10.27 4.62
CA ARG A 138 -8.49 11.04 3.46
C ARG A 138 -9.55 11.69 2.58
N LEU A 139 -10.76 11.12 2.50
CA LEU A 139 -11.73 11.51 1.45
C LEU A 139 -12.62 12.69 1.85
N TYR A 140 -12.75 12.95 3.15
CA TYR A 140 -13.42 14.15 3.65
C TYR A 140 -12.42 15.31 3.63
N LYS A 141 -12.88 16.53 3.26
CA LYS A 141 -12.05 17.77 3.28
C LYS A 141 -11.32 17.98 4.62
N GLN A 142 -11.81 17.32 5.68
CA GLN A 142 -11.16 17.11 6.95
C GLN A 142 -11.43 15.66 7.39
N PRO A 143 -10.52 14.98 8.12
CA PRO A 143 -10.75 13.61 8.59
C PRO A 143 -12.09 13.44 9.31
N PHE A 144 -12.70 12.26 9.20
CA PHE A 144 -13.90 11.83 9.92
C PHE A 144 -13.53 10.65 10.84
N ILE A 145 -12.71 10.91 11.86
CA ILE A 145 -12.17 9.85 12.70
C ILE A 145 -11.94 10.29 14.15
N VAL A 146 -11.97 9.33 15.06
CA VAL A 146 -11.54 9.43 16.46
C VAL A 146 -10.51 8.35 16.72
N ILE A 147 -9.40 8.72 17.34
CA ILE A 147 -8.30 7.81 17.69
C ILE A 147 -8.16 7.81 19.21
N SER A 148 -8.16 6.62 19.80
CA SER A 148 -8.15 6.46 21.25
C SER A 148 -7.13 5.42 21.70
N LYS A 149 -6.25 5.82 22.62
CA LYS A 149 -5.34 4.91 23.29
C LYS A 149 -6.06 4.19 24.40
N VAL A 150 -5.83 2.88 24.48
CA VAL A 150 -6.37 2.03 25.53
C VAL A 150 -5.24 1.43 26.34
N SER A 151 -5.38 1.57 27.66
CA SER A 151 -4.43 1.06 28.64
C SER A 151 -5.11 0.04 29.55
N TYR A 152 -4.33 -0.94 29.99
CA TYR A 152 -4.71 -1.88 31.03
C TYR A 152 -3.77 -1.74 32.22
N ASP A 153 -4.36 -1.55 33.40
CA ASP A 153 -3.65 -1.53 34.67
C ASP A 153 -3.83 -2.89 35.36
N SER A 154 -2.73 -3.64 35.49
CA SER A 154 -2.72 -4.98 36.09
C SER A 154 -3.00 -4.99 37.59
N LYS A 155 -2.70 -3.89 38.30
CA LYS A 155 -2.97 -3.74 39.74
C LYS A 155 -4.46 -3.52 39.98
N THR A 156 -5.04 -2.54 39.28
CA THR A 156 -6.47 -2.21 39.45
C THR A 156 -7.40 -3.10 38.62
N ARG A 157 -6.85 -3.86 37.65
CA ARG A 157 -7.58 -4.70 36.69
C ARG A 157 -8.62 -3.91 35.90
N LYS A 158 -8.31 -2.65 35.60
CA LYS A 158 -9.20 -1.75 34.87
C LYS A 158 -8.56 -1.35 33.55
N THR A 159 -9.37 -1.40 32.51
CA THR A 159 -9.09 -0.77 31.22
C THR A 159 -9.50 0.70 31.27
N LYS A 160 -8.74 1.57 30.62
CA LYS A 160 -9.07 2.99 30.44
C LYS A 160 -8.82 3.37 28.99
N SER A 161 -9.62 4.30 28.49
CA SER A 161 -9.42 4.90 27.18
C SER A 161 -9.10 6.38 27.36
N GLU A 162 -8.07 6.82 26.64
CA GLU A 162 -7.73 8.22 26.46
C GLU A 162 -7.97 8.55 24.99
N VAL A 163 -8.85 9.51 24.73
CA VAL A 163 -9.05 10.03 23.37
C VAL A 163 -7.86 10.94 23.07
N GLU A 164 -7.11 10.61 22.02
CA GLU A 164 -5.92 11.35 21.63
C GLU A 164 -6.18 12.26 20.42
N TYR A 165 -7.13 11.87 19.57
CA TYR A 165 -7.56 12.68 18.43
C TYR A 165 -9.07 12.52 18.21
N ALA A 166 -9.73 13.62 17.86
CA ALA A 166 -11.08 13.60 17.32
C ALA A 166 -11.21 14.67 16.24
N SER A 167 -11.78 14.29 15.10
CA SER A 167 -12.10 15.25 14.03
C SER A 167 -13.08 16.34 14.47
N ASP A 168 -13.07 17.47 13.77
CA ASP A 168 -13.96 18.62 14.06
C ASP A 168 -15.42 18.21 14.06
N TRP A 169 -15.83 17.39 13.10
CA TRP A 169 -17.19 16.86 13.07
C TRP A 169 -17.56 16.15 14.39
N HIS A 170 -16.68 15.29 14.90
CA HIS A 170 -16.93 14.56 16.14
C HIS A 170 -16.97 15.50 17.35
N LEU A 171 -16.07 16.51 17.40
CA LEU A 171 -16.06 17.53 18.45
C LEU A 171 -17.34 18.41 18.44
N GLU A 172 -17.88 18.70 17.27
CA GLU A 172 -19.07 19.52 17.09
C GLU A 172 -20.39 18.75 17.29
N HIS A 173 -20.37 17.43 17.08
CA HIS A 173 -21.58 16.61 17.14
C HIS A 173 -21.61 15.71 18.38
N HIS A 174 -20.65 14.81 18.54
CA HIS A 174 -20.66 13.85 19.64
C HIS A 174 -20.45 14.52 20.99
N TYR A 175 -19.44 15.39 21.10
CA TYR A 175 -19.12 16.08 22.36
C TYR A 175 -20.20 17.10 22.73
N TYR A 176 -20.65 17.91 21.76
CA TYR A 176 -21.74 18.86 21.96
C TYR A 176 -23.04 18.16 22.41
N TYR A 177 -23.42 17.06 21.75
CA TYR A 177 -24.63 16.34 22.15
C TYR A 177 -24.49 15.70 23.55
N ALA A 178 -23.30 15.20 23.89
CA ALA A 178 -23.03 14.62 25.19
C ALA A 178 -23.16 15.63 26.34
N THR A 179 -22.69 16.87 26.15
CA THR A 179 -22.83 17.93 27.16
C THR A 179 -24.28 18.38 27.32
N LYS A 180 -25.06 18.39 26.24
CA LYS A 180 -26.51 18.72 26.29
C LYS A 180 -27.38 17.63 26.92
N LYS A 181 -26.94 16.37 26.93
CA LYS A 181 -27.72 15.23 27.44
C LYS A 181 -27.54 15.00 28.94
N THR A 182 -26.66 15.73 29.62
CA THR A 182 -26.38 15.53 31.05
C THR A 182 -26.56 16.82 31.83
N ASP A 183 -27.23 16.74 32.98
CA ASP A 183 -27.39 17.89 33.88
C ASP A 183 -26.27 17.97 34.94
N LYS A 184 -25.29 17.07 34.90
CA LYS A 184 -24.21 17.02 35.89
C LYS A 184 -23.11 18.01 35.53
N THR A 185 -23.05 19.13 36.24
CA THR A 185 -22.07 20.21 36.03
C THR A 185 -20.64 19.71 35.92
N GLN A 186 -20.22 18.80 36.80
CA GLN A 186 -18.86 18.24 36.78
C GLN A 186 -18.57 17.46 35.50
N LYS A 187 -19.54 16.66 35.00
CA LYS A 187 -19.38 15.89 33.76
C LYS A 187 -19.35 16.81 32.53
N ILE A 188 -20.14 17.88 32.53
CA ILE A 188 -20.10 18.90 31.47
C ILE A 188 -18.71 19.54 31.43
N LYS A 189 -18.18 19.94 32.59
CA LYS A 189 -16.86 20.54 32.71
C LYS A 189 -15.75 19.61 32.18
N GLU A 190 -15.76 18.34 32.57
CA GLU A 190 -14.80 17.33 32.10
C GLU A 190 -14.84 17.14 30.57
N LEU A 191 -16.05 17.17 29.97
CA LEU A 191 -16.21 17.01 28.52
C LEU A 191 -15.73 18.25 27.74
N GLU A 192 -16.00 19.46 28.23
CA GLU A 192 -15.50 20.68 27.59
C GLU A 192 -13.97 20.80 27.74
N GLU A 193 -13.40 20.46 28.90
CA GLU A 193 -11.94 20.41 29.09
C GLU A 193 -11.26 19.41 28.13
N LEU A 194 -11.84 18.23 27.97
CA LEU A 194 -11.33 17.24 27.01
C LEU A 194 -11.42 17.75 25.57
N LYS A 195 -12.54 18.37 25.20
CA LYS A 195 -12.74 18.96 23.87
C LYS A 195 -11.73 20.06 23.58
N ASP A 196 -11.45 20.94 24.54
CA ASP A 196 -10.47 22.01 24.39
C ASP A 196 -9.04 21.47 24.28
N LYS A 197 -8.69 20.43 25.07
CA LYS A 197 -7.43 19.69 24.93
C LYS A 197 -7.28 19.13 23.52
N LEU A 198 -8.28 18.39 23.03
CA LEU A 198 -8.25 17.75 21.71
C LEU A 198 -8.14 18.75 20.56
N LYS A 199 -8.75 19.94 20.70
CA LYS A 199 -8.59 21.03 19.72
C LYS A 199 -7.17 21.58 19.69
N LYS A 200 -6.54 21.72 20.85
CA LYS A 200 -5.18 22.26 20.98
C LYS A 200 -4.12 21.26 20.51
N ASP A 201 -4.32 19.99 20.82
CA ASP A 201 -3.35 18.92 20.55
C ASP A 201 -3.56 18.29 19.15
N LYS A 202 -4.49 18.82 18.36
CA LYS A 202 -4.88 18.25 17.05
C LYS A 202 -3.72 18.12 16.07
N ASP A 203 -2.74 19.02 16.16
CA ASP A 203 -1.53 19.03 15.33
C ASP A 203 -0.41 18.14 15.90
N ILE A 204 -0.57 17.59 17.11
CA ILE A 204 0.44 16.75 17.78
C ILE A 204 0.18 15.26 17.51
N VAL A 205 -1.10 14.85 17.47
CA VAL A 205 -1.49 13.46 17.19
C VAL A 205 -1.92 13.37 15.74
N GLU A 206 -0.99 12.95 14.89
CA GLU A 206 -1.22 12.94 13.44
C GLU A 206 -1.96 11.66 13.00
N PRO A 207 -3.14 11.79 12.34
CA PRO A 207 -3.79 10.68 11.65
C PRO A 207 -2.89 9.99 10.62
N GLU A 208 -1.81 10.65 10.18
CA GLU A 208 -0.76 10.10 9.33
C GLU A 208 -0.08 8.86 9.92
N ASN A 209 0.12 8.80 11.24
CA ASN A 209 0.69 7.62 11.89
C ASN A 209 -0.23 6.40 11.72
N LEU A 210 -1.53 6.58 11.93
CA LEU A 210 -2.52 5.54 11.67
C LEU A 210 -2.58 5.19 10.18
N GLU A 211 -2.47 6.15 9.27
CA GLU A 211 -2.41 5.90 7.83
C GLU A 211 -1.21 5.00 7.46
N ILE A 212 -0.03 5.30 7.99
CA ILE A 212 1.19 4.50 7.78
C ILE A 212 0.99 3.08 8.29
N THR A 213 0.45 2.92 9.50
CA THR A 213 0.17 1.60 10.08
C THR A 213 -0.83 0.82 9.23
N LEU A 214 -1.93 1.43 8.80
CA LEU A 214 -2.93 0.79 7.93
C LEU A 214 -2.32 0.38 6.59
N ARG A 215 -1.41 1.17 6.03
CA ARG A 215 -0.72 0.85 4.77
C ARG A 215 0.17 -0.38 4.92
N ASN A 216 0.89 -0.46 6.02
CA ASN A 216 1.72 -1.62 6.33
C ASN A 216 0.87 -2.87 6.54
N ALA A 217 -0.19 -2.79 7.35
CA ALA A 217 -1.12 -3.89 7.58
C ALA A 217 -1.78 -4.38 6.29
N ARG A 218 -2.20 -3.45 5.41
CA ARG A 218 -2.78 -3.79 4.09
C ARG A 218 -1.76 -4.49 3.19
N ARG A 219 -0.52 -4.01 3.18
CA ARG A 219 0.57 -4.63 2.41
C ARG A 219 0.83 -6.05 2.90
N GLU A 220 1.00 -6.25 4.20
CA GLU A 220 1.21 -7.57 4.79
C GLU A 220 0.05 -8.53 4.50
N TYR A 221 -1.19 -8.05 4.58
CA TYR A 221 -2.36 -8.85 4.21
C TYR A 221 -2.35 -9.26 2.73
N ASN A 222 -2.06 -8.32 1.83
CA ASN A 222 -1.96 -8.62 0.40
C ASN A 222 -0.77 -9.54 0.09
N GLU A 223 0.34 -9.40 0.79
CA GLU A 223 1.48 -10.31 0.66
C GLU A 223 1.06 -11.75 0.93
N GLU A 224 0.30 -11.96 1.99
CA GLU A 224 -0.13 -13.28 2.40
C GLU A 224 -1.25 -13.85 1.52
N LYS A 225 -2.27 -13.05 1.20
CA LYS A 225 -3.47 -13.52 0.48
C LYS A 225 -3.34 -13.51 -1.04
N ILE A 226 -2.43 -12.71 -1.59
CA ILE A 226 -2.29 -12.50 -3.03
C ILE A 226 -0.87 -12.81 -3.49
N TYR A 227 0.12 -12.10 -2.97
CA TYR A 227 1.45 -12.11 -3.59
C TYR A 227 2.19 -13.41 -3.36
N ASN A 228 2.20 -13.97 -2.14
CA ASN A 228 2.89 -15.23 -1.86
C ASN A 228 2.26 -16.42 -2.60
N PRO A 229 0.92 -16.64 -2.58
CA PRO A 229 0.32 -17.74 -3.34
C PRO A 229 0.57 -17.63 -4.85
N LEU A 230 0.52 -16.42 -5.40
CA LEU A 230 0.81 -16.19 -6.81
C LEU A 230 2.28 -16.42 -7.14
N PHE A 231 3.19 -15.96 -6.28
CA PHE A 231 4.62 -16.21 -6.38
C PHE A 231 4.91 -17.72 -6.41
N ASP A 232 4.40 -18.45 -5.42
CA ASP A 232 4.61 -19.91 -5.30
C ASP A 232 4.15 -20.64 -6.57
N TRP A 233 2.98 -20.24 -7.11
CA TRP A 233 2.48 -20.79 -8.37
C TRP A 233 3.38 -20.47 -9.57
N ILE A 234 3.84 -19.22 -9.71
CA ILE A 234 4.75 -18.81 -10.79
C ILE A 234 6.06 -19.62 -10.75
N ILE A 235 6.63 -19.78 -9.55
CA ILE A 235 7.87 -20.53 -9.33
C ILE A 235 7.69 -22.01 -9.61
N LEU A 236 6.62 -22.63 -9.09
CA LEU A 236 6.34 -24.05 -9.28
C LEU A 236 6.23 -24.41 -10.77
N ASN A 237 5.59 -23.53 -11.56
CA ASN A 237 5.42 -23.71 -13.00
C ASN A 237 6.63 -23.29 -13.85
N LYS A 238 7.66 -22.76 -13.20
CA LYS A 238 8.93 -22.32 -13.80
C LYS A 238 8.75 -21.27 -14.92
N PHE A 239 7.75 -20.39 -14.82
CA PHE A 239 7.46 -19.43 -15.89
C PHE A 239 8.61 -18.47 -16.14
N MET A 240 9.28 -18.02 -15.08
CA MET A 240 10.44 -17.13 -15.20
C MET A 240 11.64 -17.82 -15.86
N GLN A 241 11.82 -19.14 -15.72
CA GLN A 241 12.87 -19.89 -16.42
C GLN A 241 12.51 -20.13 -17.89
N LYS A 242 11.22 -20.30 -18.18
CA LYS A 242 10.70 -20.45 -19.55
C LYS A 242 10.65 -19.15 -20.34
N GLY A 243 10.91 -18.01 -19.69
CA GLY A 243 10.94 -16.69 -20.34
C GLY A 243 9.55 -16.16 -20.68
N LEU A 244 8.53 -16.50 -19.90
CA LEU A 244 7.18 -15.97 -20.12
C LEU A 244 7.09 -14.49 -19.72
N ASN A 245 6.36 -13.72 -20.52
CA ASN A 245 5.99 -12.34 -20.22
C ASN A 245 4.69 -12.26 -19.39
N SER A 246 4.33 -11.05 -18.92
CA SER A 246 3.14 -10.80 -18.09
C SER A 246 1.84 -11.27 -18.75
N LEU A 247 1.68 -11.02 -20.05
CA LEU A 247 0.50 -11.44 -20.81
C LEU A 247 0.38 -12.97 -20.88
N GLU A 248 1.50 -13.68 -21.05
CA GLU A 248 1.52 -15.15 -21.07
C GLU A 248 1.24 -15.75 -19.70
N ILE A 249 1.86 -15.24 -18.63
CA ILE A 249 1.58 -15.67 -17.25
C ILE A 249 0.10 -15.45 -16.93
N PHE A 250 -0.44 -14.30 -17.29
CA PHE A 250 -1.84 -13.98 -17.11
C PHE A 250 -2.76 -14.93 -17.90
N ARG A 251 -2.41 -15.30 -19.13
CA ARG A 251 -3.16 -16.29 -19.92
C ARG A 251 -3.14 -17.67 -19.26
N GLU A 252 -2.00 -18.09 -18.71
CA GLU A 252 -1.94 -19.34 -17.93
C GLU A 252 -2.83 -19.27 -16.68
N TYR A 253 -2.84 -18.13 -16.00
CA TYR A 253 -3.70 -17.94 -14.82
C TYR A 253 -5.18 -18.06 -15.16
N ARG A 254 -5.61 -17.49 -16.31
CA ARG A 254 -7.00 -17.58 -16.78
C ARG A 254 -7.46 -19.00 -17.14
N LYS A 255 -6.54 -19.94 -17.38
CA LYS A 255 -6.89 -21.35 -17.66
C LYS A 255 -7.26 -22.12 -16.39
N LEU A 256 -7.00 -21.57 -15.20
CA LEU A 256 -7.27 -22.25 -13.95
C LEU A 256 -8.78 -22.34 -13.68
N LEU A 257 -9.24 -23.56 -13.37
CA LEU A 257 -10.63 -23.80 -12.98
C LEU A 257 -11.01 -23.11 -11.66
N LYS A 258 -10.04 -22.90 -10.77
CA LYS A 258 -10.20 -22.21 -9.51
C LYS A 258 -9.09 -21.17 -9.37
N PRO A 259 -9.41 -19.90 -9.08
CA PRO A 259 -8.41 -18.88 -8.88
C PRO A 259 -7.55 -19.21 -7.64
N ILE A 260 -6.26 -18.92 -7.71
CA ILE A 260 -5.31 -19.16 -6.61
C ILE A 260 -5.38 -18.03 -5.59
N VAL A 261 -5.72 -16.82 -6.05
CA VAL A 261 -5.84 -15.62 -5.22
C VAL A 261 -7.25 -15.03 -5.33
N PRO A 262 -7.73 -14.30 -4.31
CA PRO A 262 -9.12 -13.82 -4.25
C PRO A 262 -9.38 -12.55 -5.08
N VAL A 263 -8.45 -12.18 -5.97
CA VAL A 263 -8.53 -10.97 -6.80
C VAL A 263 -8.33 -11.30 -8.27
N ASN A 264 -8.80 -10.40 -9.13
CA ASN A 264 -8.41 -10.41 -10.54
C ASN A 264 -6.90 -10.13 -10.62
N VAL A 265 -6.15 -11.04 -11.24
CA VAL A 265 -4.71 -10.90 -11.43
C VAL A 265 -4.46 -10.07 -12.68
N ASP A 266 -3.60 -9.07 -12.59
CA ASP A 266 -3.10 -8.26 -13.70
C ASP A 266 -1.56 -8.19 -13.65
N ALA A 267 -0.95 -7.45 -14.58
CA ALA A 267 0.50 -7.33 -14.62
C ALA A 267 1.09 -6.65 -13.39
N ILE A 268 0.38 -5.73 -12.75
CA ILE A 268 0.84 -5.04 -11.54
C ILE A 268 0.89 -6.03 -10.37
N ILE A 269 -0.13 -6.88 -10.23
CA ILE A 269 -0.18 -7.92 -9.20
C ILE A 269 0.88 -8.99 -9.45
N ILE A 270 1.06 -9.44 -10.69
CA ILE A 270 2.13 -10.37 -11.06
C ILE A 270 3.49 -9.77 -10.71
N TYR A 271 3.77 -8.54 -11.16
CA TYR A 271 5.01 -7.84 -10.85
C TYR A 271 5.23 -7.72 -9.33
N SER A 272 4.22 -7.27 -8.59
CA SER A 272 4.29 -7.11 -7.13
C SER A 272 4.58 -8.43 -6.43
N SER A 273 4.06 -9.55 -6.94
CA SER A 273 4.36 -10.87 -6.38
C SER A 273 5.82 -11.30 -6.53
N LEU A 274 6.53 -10.76 -7.53
CA LEU A 274 7.92 -11.10 -7.83
C LEU A 274 8.94 -10.14 -7.21
N LEU A 275 8.51 -9.05 -6.58
CA LEU A 275 9.39 -7.98 -6.08
C LEU A 275 10.44 -8.47 -5.07
N LYS A 276 10.10 -9.45 -4.24
CA LYS A 276 10.97 -9.91 -3.14
C LYS A 276 12.20 -10.72 -3.59
N ASN A 277 12.29 -11.12 -4.86
CA ASN A 277 13.30 -12.09 -5.33
C ASN A 277 14.04 -11.65 -6.61
N ASP A 278 14.09 -10.35 -6.92
CA ASP A 278 14.67 -9.77 -8.16
C ASP A 278 14.05 -10.28 -9.49
N LEU A 279 13.10 -11.21 -9.43
CA LEU A 279 12.40 -11.76 -10.59
C LEU A 279 11.47 -10.74 -11.25
N ALA A 280 11.04 -9.72 -10.52
CA ALA A 280 10.27 -8.61 -11.05
C ALA A 280 11.01 -7.88 -12.17
N GLN A 281 12.33 -7.69 -12.05
CA GLN A 281 13.14 -7.07 -13.11
C GLN A 281 13.30 -7.99 -14.31
N LYS A 282 13.40 -9.30 -14.08
CA LYS A 282 13.43 -10.30 -15.15
C LYS A 282 12.12 -10.30 -15.95
N LEU A 283 10.99 -10.18 -15.28
CA LEU A 283 9.67 -10.05 -15.92
C LEU A 283 9.62 -8.78 -16.78
N VAL A 284 9.99 -7.64 -16.21
CA VAL A 284 10.04 -6.35 -16.93
C VAL A 284 10.94 -6.41 -18.16
N ALA A 285 12.11 -7.05 -18.07
CA ALA A 285 12.98 -7.24 -19.23
C ALA A 285 12.35 -8.10 -20.32
N THR A 286 11.59 -9.13 -19.94
CA THR A 286 10.89 -10.02 -20.89
C THR A 286 9.73 -9.29 -21.55
N ASP A 287 8.95 -8.53 -20.77
CA ASP A 287 7.87 -7.67 -21.26
C ASP A 287 8.38 -6.59 -22.21
N TYR A 288 9.53 -5.99 -21.89
CA TYR A 288 10.17 -4.97 -22.72
C TYR A 288 10.65 -5.55 -24.06
N ASN A 289 11.24 -6.74 -24.07
CA ASN A 289 11.62 -7.41 -25.32
C ASN A 289 10.40 -7.74 -26.17
N PHE A 290 9.31 -8.22 -25.56
CA PHE A 290 8.05 -8.46 -26.26
C PHE A 290 7.51 -7.18 -26.92
N MET A 291 7.56 -6.05 -26.22
CA MET A 291 7.17 -4.75 -26.75
C MET A 291 8.03 -4.34 -27.96
N LEU A 292 9.36 -4.51 -27.88
CA LEU A 292 10.26 -4.20 -28.99
C LEU A 292 10.01 -5.11 -30.21
N ASP A 293 9.78 -6.40 -29.98
CA ASP A 293 9.40 -7.34 -31.04
C ASP A 293 8.06 -6.95 -31.68
N TRP A 294 7.12 -6.44 -30.88
CA TRP A 294 5.86 -5.91 -31.38
C TRP A 294 6.08 -4.65 -32.24
N PHE A 295 6.93 -3.70 -31.84
CA PHE A 295 7.29 -2.55 -32.69
C PHE A 295 7.85 -3.01 -34.03
N LYS A 296 8.85 -3.91 -34.00
CA LYS A 296 9.49 -4.45 -35.20
C LYS A 296 8.49 -5.14 -36.12
N LYS A 297 7.55 -5.91 -35.57
CA LYS A 297 6.51 -6.61 -36.35
C LYS A 297 5.53 -5.65 -37.03
N ASN A 298 5.34 -4.46 -36.49
CA ASN A 298 4.46 -3.43 -37.04
C ASN A 298 5.21 -2.33 -37.80
N ASP A 299 6.50 -2.53 -38.09
CA ASP A 299 7.35 -1.57 -38.80
C ASP A 299 7.39 -0.18 -38.12
N LEU A 300 7.48 -0.18 -36.79
CA LEU A 300 7.50 1.02 -35.95
C LEU A 300 8.90 1.28 -35.38
N ASP A 301 9.26 2.56 -35.31
CA ASP A 301 10.49 3.00 -34.64
C ASP A 301 10.42 2.83 -33.12
N ILE A 302 11.57 2.70 -32.47
CA ILE A 302 11.66 2.67 -31.00
C ILE A 302 11.55 4.11 -30.49
N ASN A 303 10.35 4.54 -30.14
CA ASN A 303 10.08 5.87 -29.59
C ASN A 303 8.80 5.88 -28.71
N MET A 304 8.47 7.04 -28.13
CA MET A 304 7.30 7.19 -27.26
C MET A 304 5.95 7.13 -27.99
N GLU A 305 5.90 7.47 -29.28
CA GLU A 305 4.67 7.37 -30.07
C GLU A 305 4.31 5.90 -30.33
N SER A 306 5.28 5.10 -30.74
CA SER A 306 5.12 3.65 -30.89
C SER A 306 4.70 2.99 -29.58
N PHE A 307 5.25 3.45 -28.44
CA PHE A 307 4.83 2.98 -27.11
C PHE A 307 3.34 3.24 -26.84
N THR A 308 2.84 4.43 -27.14
CA THR A 308 1.41 4.76 -27.03
C THR A 308 0.57 3.83 -27.90
N GLN A 309 0.97 3.62 -29.16
CA GLN A 309 0.28 2.69 -30.06
C GLN A 309 0.26 1.25 -29.53
N PHE A 310 1.37 0.77 -28.98
CA PHE A 310 1.45 -0.55 -28.34
C PHE A 310 0.50 -0.65 -27.14
N HIS A 311 0.50 0.36 -26.27
CA HIS A 311 -0.36 0.40 -25.08
C HIS A 311 -1.84 0.32 -25.48
N GLU A 312 -2.29 1.19 -26.40
CA GLU A 312 -3.66 1.22 -26.89
C GLU A 312 -4.07 -0.11 -27.58
N SER A 313 -3.17 -0.66 -28.40
CA SER A 313 -3.41 -1.93 -29.10
C SER A 313 -3.59 -3.09 -28.11
N MET A 314 -2.71 -3.21 -27.13
CA MET A 314 -2.78 -4.27 -26.12
C MET A 314 -4.05 -4.16 -25.25
N GLN A 315 -4.43 -2.94 -24.85
CA GLN A 315 -5.69 -2.72 -24.11
C GLN A 315 -6.92 -3.11 -24.93
N LYS A 316 -6.98 -2.70 -26.21
CA LYS A 316 -8.10 -3.00 -27.10
C LYS A 316 -8.24 -4.49 -27.40
N ILE A 317 -7.14 -5.19 -27.65
CA ILE A 317 -7.15 -6.61 -28.00
C ILE A 317 -7.52 -7.48 -26.81
N HIS A 318 -7.06 -7.14 -25.61
CA HIS A 318 -7.22 -8.00 -24.44
C HIS A 318 -8.34 -7.57 -23.49
N GLY A 319 -8.93 -6.39 -23.69
CA GLY A 319 -10.02 -5.86 -22.87
C GLY A 319 -9.60 -5.64 -21.41
N LEU A 320 -8.32 -5.33 -21.19
CA LEU A 320 -7.70 -5.19 -19.87
C LEU A 320 -6.93 -3.88 -19.83
N THR A 321 -7.04 -3.17 -18.72
CA THR A 321 -6.34 -1.90 -18.51
C THR A 321 -4.84 -2.11 -18.27
N GLU A 322 -4.44 -3.20 -17.59
CA GLU A 322 -3.07 -3.45 -17.12
C GLU A 322 -2.54 -4.82 -17.61
N VAL A 323 -2.42 -5.00 -18.92
CA VAL A 323 -1.86 -6.22 -19.55
C VAL A 323 -0.36 -6.36 -19.28
N PHE A 324 0.34 -5.24 -19.21
CA PHE A 324 1.74 -5.10 -18.83
C PHE A 324 1.85 -4.01 -17.77
N TYR A 325 2.95 -3.98 -17.01
CA TYR A 325 3.19 -2.86 -16.11
C TYR A 325 3.75 -1.66 -16.91
N TYR A 326 2.85 -0.94 -17.59
CA TYR A 326 3.19 0.08 -18.57
C TYR A 326 4.11 1.18 -18.02
N TYR A 327 3.88 1.61 -16.77
CA TYR A 327 4.76 2.58 -16.11
C TYR A 327 6.23 2.12 -16.11
N LYS A 328 6.50 0.85 -15.82
CA LYS A 328 7.87 0.30 -15.82
C LYS A 328 8.45 0.17 -17.22
N LEU A 329 7.63 -0.20 -18.20
CA LEU A 329 8.07 -0.25 -19.60
C LEU A 329 8.41 1.14 -20.15
N GLU A 330 7.61 2.15 -19.81
CA GLU A 330 7.85 3.54 -20.17
C GLU A 330 9.15 4.06 -19.53
N GLU A 331 9.36 3.82 -18.23
CA GLU A 331 10.62 4.18 -17.54
C GLU A 331 11.83 3.55 -18.27
N GLN A 332 11.75 2.26 -18.60
CA GLN A 332 12.83 1.56 -19.30
C GLN A 332 13.05 2.09 -20.73
N LEU A 333 11.97 2.41 -21.45
CA LEU A 333 12.05 2.99 -22.78
C LEU A 333 12.73 4.36 -22.75
N LYS A 334 12.31 5.25 -21.84
CA LYS A 334 12.92 6.58 -21.67
C LYS A 334 14.41 6.48 -21.35
N GLN A 335 14.79 5.56 -20.48
CA GLN A 335 16.20 5.32 -20.17
C GLN A 335 16.99 4.84 -21.39
N ASN A 336 16.41 3.97 -22.22
CA ASN A 336 17.05 3.47 -23.43
C ASN A 336 17.16 4.55 -24.52
N LEU A 337 16.12 5.38 -24.71
CA LEU A 337 16.16 6.52 -25.61
C LEU A 337 17.25 7.52 -25.21
N SER A 338 17.33 7.88 -23.93
CA SER A 338 18.38 8.77 -23.43
C SER A 338 19.79 8.21 -23.67
N LYS A 339 19.99 6.90 -23.49
CA LYS A 339 21.27 6.24 -23.81
C LYS A 339 21.61 6.27 -25.30
N LEU A 340 20.60 6.14 -26.17
CA LEU A 340 20.79 6.24 -27.63
C LEU A 340 21.20 7.66 -28.04
N GLU A 341 20.56 8.69 -27.49
CA GLU A 341 20.91 10.09 -27.71
C GLU A 341 22.33 10.42 -27.23
N GLN A 342 22.72 9.92 -26.05
CA GLN A 342 24.08 10.09 -25.53
C GLN A 342 25.13 9.44 -26.44
N LYS A 343 24.87 8.22 -26.94
CA LYS A 343 25.77 7.53 -27.87
C LYS A 343 25.89 8.27 -29.21
N GLN A 344 24.79 8.78 -29.75
CA GLN A 344 24.82 9.59 -30.96
C GLN A 344 25.65 10.88 -30.76
N THR A 345 25.47 11.54 -29.62
CA THR A 345 26.22 12.76 -29.27
C THR A 345 27.72 12.47 -29.09
N GLN A 346 28.08 11.35 -28.45
CA GLN A 346 29.47 10.92 -28.30
C GLN A 346 30.12 10.60 -29.65
N ASN A 347 29.42 9.87 -30.52
CA ASN A 347 29.92 9.54 -31.87
C ASN A 347 30.11 10.79 -32.72
N GLN A 348 29.18 11.76 -32.66
CA GLN A 348 29.32 13.05 -33.35
C GLN A 348 30.51 13.87 -32.81
N LYS A 349 30.73 13.87 -31.49
CA LYS A 349 31.89 14.53 -30.89
C LYS A 349 33.20 13.90 -31.35
N GLN A 350 33.30 12.57 -31.33
CA GLN A 350 34.49 11.86 -31.79
C GLN A 350 34.81 12.18 -33.26
N TYR A 351 33.80 12.17 -34.13
CA TYR A 351 33.96 12.53 -35.54
C TYR A 351 34.46 13.97 -35.72
N ARG A 352 33.95 14.92 -34.92
CA ARG A 352 34.40 16.32 -34.94
C ARG A 352 35.85 16.47 -34.45
N ASP A 353 36.22 15.73 -33.41
CA ASP A 353 37.58 15.75 -32.86
C ASP A 353 38.59 15.16 -33.86
N GLU A 354 38.23 14.07 -34.55
CA GLU A 354 39.04 13.50 -35.64
C GLU A 354 39.23 14.46 -36.81
N LEU A 355 38.16 15.12 -37.27
CA LEU A 355 38.24 16.16 -38.31
C LEU A 355 39.11 17.34 -37.88
N THR A 356 39.00 17.77 -36.63
CA THR A 356 39.80 18.86 -36.06
C THR A 356 41.28 18.47 -36.01
N TYR A 357 41.58 17.24 -35.60
CA TYR A 357 42.95 16.71 -35.57
C TYR A 357 43.55 16.62 -36.98
N GLN A 358 42.81 16.10 -37.97
CA GLN A 358 43.27 16.05 -39.37
C GLN A 358 43.52 17.46 -39.94
N PHE A 359 42.65 18.41 -39.65
CA PHE A 359 42.81 19.80 -40.08
C PHE A 359 44.06 20.44 -39.48
N LEU A 360 44.29 20.28 -38.17
CA LEU A 360 45.49 20.80 -37.50
C LEU A 360 46.78 20.17 -38.03
N ARG A 361 46.75 18.87 -38.31
CA ARG A 361 47.87 18.15 -38.93
C ARG A 361 48.21 18.70 -40.31
N LEU A 362 47.20 18.89 -41.17
CA LEU A 362 47.38 19.47 -42.50
C LEU A 362 47.94 20.91 -42.45
N GLN A 363 47.53 21.71 -41.45
CA GLN A 363 48.13 23.03 -41.25
C GLN A 363 49.59 22.96 -40.79
N ALA A 364 49.93 22.02 -39.92
CA ALA A 364 51.31 21.81 -39.48
C ALA A 364 52.21 21.36 -40.65
N GLU A 365 51.73 20.41 -41.46
CA GLU A 365 52.44 19.94 -42.66
C GLU A 365 52.65 21.08 -43.68
N LYS A 366 51.64 21.94 -43.91
CA LYS A 366 51.79 23.14 -44.73
C LYS A 366 52.85 24.12 -44.20
N ARG A 367 52.86 24.38 -42.88
CA ARG A 367 53.85 25.28 -42.28
C ARG A 367 55.27 24.73 -42.39
N VAL A 368 55.45 23.42 -42.29
CA VAL A 368 56.76 22.78 -42.49
C VAL A 368 57.21 22.95 -43.94
N GLN A 369 56.32 22.74 -44.92
CA GLN A 369 56.63 22.97 -46.32
C GLN A 369 56.97 24.45 -46.62
N GLU A 370 56.21 25.39 -46.06
CA GLU A 370 56.49 26.83 -46.18
C GLU A 370 57.86 27.19 -45.57
N TRP A 371 58.21 26.62 -44.41
CA TRP A 371 59.53 26.79 -43.79
C TRP A 371 60.67 26.17 -44.61
N GLU A 372 60.47 24.99 -45.19
CA GLU A 372 61.44 24.36 -46.07
C GLU A 372 61.66 25.18 -47.36
N GLU A 373 60.59 25.71 -47.95
CA GLU A 373 60.66 26.59 -49.12
C GLU A 373 61.35 27.94 -48.81
N GLU A 374 61.07 28.55 -47.66
CA GLU A 374 61.77 29.77 -47.20
C GLU A 374 63.24 29.49 -46.89
N GLY A 375 63.56 28.37 -46.25
CA GLY A 375 64.93 27.93 -45.99
C GLY A 375 65.73 27.75 -47.28
N LEU A 376 65.13 27.11 -48.30
CA LEU A 376 65.73 26.95 -49.62
C LEU A 376 65.93 28.31 -50.32
N LYS A 377 64.93 29.19 -50.32
CA LYS A 377 65.05 30.54 -50.91
C LYS A 377 66.18 31.37 -50.26
N ASN A 378 66.34 31.28 -48.95
CA ASN A 378 67.41 31.96 -48.23
C ASN A 378 68.80 31.38 -48.53
N MET A 379 68.92 30.07 -48.79
CA MET A 379 70.16 29.45 -49.25
C MET A 379 70.57 29.89 -50.67
N PHE A 380 69.60 30.13 -51.57
CA PHE A 380 69.88 30.61 -52.93
C PHE A 380 70.19 32.12 -53.01
N GLN A 381 69.84 32.92 -52.01
CA GLN A 381 70.22 34.35 -51.95
C GLN A 381 71.63 34.59 -51.38
N ASN A 382 72.16 33.66 -50.59
CA ASN A 382 73.50 33.74 -49.99
C ASN A 382 74.63 33.15 -50.87
N SER A 383 74.34 32.73 -52.10
CA SER A 383 75.30 32.13 -53.04
C SER A 383 75.65 33.02 -54.24
N LYS A 384 75.42 34.34 -54.14
CA LYS A 384 75.86 35.35 -55.11
C LYS A 384 77.03 36.19 -54.62
#